data_AF-A0A3S0R0U5-F1
#
_entry.id   AF-A0A3S0R0U5-F1
#
_cell.length_a   1.000
_cell.length_b   1.000
_cell.length_c   1.000
_cell.angle_alpha   90.00
_cell.angle_beta   90.00
_cell.angle_gamma   90.00
#
_symmetry.space_group_name_H-M   'P 1'
#
loop_
_entity.id
_entity.type
_entity.pdbx_description
1 polymer ?
#
loop_
_entity_poly.entity_id
_entity_poly.type
_entity_poly.pdbx_seq_one_letter_code
_entity_poly.pdbx_strand_id
1 'polypeptide(L)'
;MNAITGSIEASPQSDLDVIHSAPSGARFPDPLELDDRSDEIVVTTRRAIGRVALVATEVGMRFQREALPYDPMSWMLAPRRVFDGAAPVDACLDRDDCMRGVLIHGLGLGLDVDRAAIDTLMSSDDDDFEDHEFRHLYEGQFGGAGRSKRERTGRGTRLRLYTATIAETRDNVMTQAFHASVARNSGEIRARLAGRFGPDLADAADIRIGVHTASPLVVALVPGAVIEMIRQMDRDCGTVAARTFAVDIQQCIQA
;
A
#
# COMPACT_ATOMS: atom_id res chain seq x y z
N MET A 1 49.76 32.69 61.66
CA MET A 1 48.49 31.96 61.46
C MET A 1 48.03 32.28 60.05
N ASN A 2 48.01 31.25 59.21
CA ASN A 2 48.13 31.33 57.76
C ASN A 2 46.79 31.62 57.07
N ALA A 3 46.85 32.44 56.02
CA ALA A 3 45.80 32.58 55.01
C ALA A 3 45.84 31.37 54.07
N ILE A 4 44.69 30.73 53.84
CA ILE A 4 44.53 29.67 52.84
C ILE A 4 43.58 30.17 51.76
N THR A 5 44.17 30.47 50.61
CA THR A 5 43.54 30.56 49.29
C THR A 5 43.10 29.17 48.84
N GLY A 6 41.83 29.00 48.49
CA GLY A 6 41.32 27.79 47.83
C GLY A 6 40.58 28.15 46.54
N SER A 7 41.23 27.92 45.41
CA SER A 7 40.68 28.05 44.07
C SER A 7 39.69 26.93 43.77
N ILE A 8 38.53 27.27 43.21
CA ILE A 8 37.57 26.31 42.66
C ILE A 8 37.96 26.12 41.18
N GLU A 9 38.68 25.04 40.89
CA GLU A 9 38.86 24.57 39.51
C GLU A 9 37.75 23.56 39.18
N ALA A 10 36.87 23.96 38.27
CA ALA A 10 35.91 23.09 37.62
C ALA A 10 36.65 22.13 36.68
N SER A 11 36.70 20.85 37.03
CA SER A 11 37.12 19.80 36.10
C SER A 11 36.00 19.54 35.08
N PRO A 12 36.29 19.48 33.77
CA PRO A 12 35.30 19.11 32.77
C PRO A 12 35.09 17.59 32.83
N GLN A 13 33.88 17.16 33.19
CA GLN A 13 33.44 15.80 32.95
C GLN A 13 33.38 15.58 31.43
N SER A 14 34.30 14.75 30.93
CA SER A 14 34.30 14.24 29.57
C SER A 14 33.34 13.06 29.52
N ASP A 15 32.08 13.34 29.16
CA ASP A 15 31.13 12.32 28.70
C ASP A 15 31.52 11.89 27.28
N LEU A 16 32.57 11.09 27.16
CA LEU A 16 32.95 10.39 25.92
C LEU A 16 33.70 9.13 26.34
N ASP A 17 32.94 8.06 26.55
CA ASP A 17 33.26 6.67 26.19
C ASP A 17 32.33 5.71 26.95
N VAL A 18 31.05 5.74 26.58
CA VAL A 18 30.25 4.52 26.65
C VAL A 18 30.27 3.95 25.25
N ILE A 19 31.25 3.08 24.99
CA ILE A 19 31.21 2.14 23.88
C ILE A 19 30.00 1.24 24.15
N HIS A 20 28.82 1.68 23.71
CA HIS A 20 27.73 0.77 23.45
C HIS A 20 28.22 -0.15 22.34
N SER A 21 28.70 -1.32 22.73
CA SER A 21 28.89 -2.46 21.84
C SER A 21 27.51 -2.80 21.28
N ALA A 22 27.16 -2.15 20.16
CA ALA A 22 26.08 -2.60 19.33
C ALA A 22 26.44 -4.01 18.84
N PRO A 23 25.50 -4.97 18.85
CA PRO A 23 25.72 -6.23 18.16
C PRO A 23 26.08 -5.89 16.71
N SER A 24 27.14 -6.50 16.20
CA SER A 24 27.69 -6.32 14.85
C SER A 24 26.58 -6.13 13.82
N GLY A 25 26.29 -4.87 13.48
CA GLY A 25 25.34 -4.54 12.45
C GLY A 25 25.86 -5.14 11.15
N ALA A 26 25.12 -6.09 10.58
CA ALA A 26 25.43 -6.66 9.28
C ALA A 26 25.62 -5.50 8.29
N ARG A 27 26.88 -5.24 7.94
CA ARG A 27 27.23 -4.19 7.00
C ARG A 27 27.04 -4.83 5.64
N PHE A 28 25.95 -4.48 4.97
CA PHE A 28 25.73 -4.97 3.62
C PHE A 28 26.91 -4.58 2.72
N PRO A 29 27.43 -5.50 1.89
CA PRO A 29 28.47 -5.18 0.93
C PRO A 29 27.98 -4.11 -0.05
N ASP A 30 28.91 -3.34 -0.62
CA ASP A 30 28.55 -2.36 -1.65
C ASP A 30 28.01 -3.11 -2.89
N PRO A 31 26.75 -2.89 -3.29
CA PRO A 31 26.14 -3.63 -4.40
C PRO A 31 26.76 -3.29 -5.77
N LEU A 32 27.65 -2.29 -5.85
CA LEU A 32 28.36 -1.92 -7.08
C LEU A 32 29.77 -2.52 -7.17
N GLU A 33 30.27 -3.13 -6.10
CA GLU A 33 31.55 -3.86 -6.14
C GLU A 33 31.41 -5.19 -6.89
N LEU A 34 32.54 -5.74 -7.33
CA LEU A 34 32.58 -7.06 -7.94
C LEU A 34 32.44 -8.13 -6.86
N ASP A 35 31.65 -9.17 -7.15
CA ASP A 35 31.53 -10.33 -6.28
C ASP A 35 32.92 -10.92 -5.92
N ASP A 36 33.12 -11.17 -4.63
CA ASP A 36 34.28 -11.88 -4.09
C ASP A 36 33.93 -13.32 -3.75
N ARG A 37 34.95 -14.20 -3.77
CA ARG A 37 34.76 -15.62 -3.42
C ARG A 37 34.38 -15.83 -1.94
N SER A 38 34.62 -14.83 -1.11
CA SER A 38 34.27 -14.81 0.30
C SER A 38 32.88 -14.25 0.58
N ASP A 39 32.16 -13.77 -0.45
CA ASP A 39 30.81 -13.27 -0.28
C ASP A 39 29.86 -14.34 0.23
N GLU A 40 28.89 -13.89 1.03
CA GLU A 40 27.85 -14.76 1.54
C GLU A 40 26.94 -15.23 0.40
N ILE A 41 26.83 -16.55 0.23
CA ILE A 41 25.96 -17.14 -0.79
C ILE A 41 24.53 -17.25 -0.23
N VAL A 42 23.64 -16.42 -0.75
CA VAL A 42 22.21 -16.47 -0.42
C VAL A 42 21.46 -17.35 -1.43
N VAL A 43 21.09 -18.57 -1.01
CA VAL A 43 20.30 -19.49 -1.85
C VAL A 43 18.81 -19.17 -1.74
N THR A 44 18.15 -18.91 -2.87
CA THR A 44 16.74 -18.50 -2.88
C THR A 44 15.98 -18.99 -4.12
N THR A 45 14.67 -18.73 -4.16
CA THR A 45 13.79 -19.04 -5.30
C THR A 45 13.45 -17.80 -6.11
N ARG A 46 13.08 -17.96 -7.38
CA ARG A 46 12.59 -16.84 -8.22
C ARG A 46 11.39 -16.12 -7.58
N ARG A 47 10.53 -16.85 -6.86
CA ARG A 47 9.38 -16.26 -6.17
C ARG A 47 9.81 -15.37 -5.02
N ALA A 48 10.80 -15.81 -4.24
CA ALA A 48 11.35 -15.03 -3.13
C ALA A 48 12.11 -13.80 -3.62
N ILE A 49 12.88 -13.89 -4.72
CA ILE A 49 13.46 -12.72 -5.39
C ILE A 49 12.37 -11.72 -5.80
N GLY A 50 11.27 -12.22 -6.37
CA GLY A 50 10.12 -11.38 -6.76
C GLY A 50 9.47 -10.66 -5.59
N ARG A 51 9.44 -11.27 -4.39
CA ARG A 51 8.93 -10.63 -3.17
C ARG A 51 9.81 -9.47 -2.72
N VAL A 52 11.13 -9.66 -2.71
CA VAL A 52 12.08 -8.58 -2.37
C VAL A 52 11.97 -7.43 -3.37
N ALA A 53 11.90 -7.74 -4.68
CA ALA A 53 11.74 -6.73 -5.73
C ALA A 53 10.42 -5.96 -5.61
N LEU A 54 9.32 -6.65 -5.24
CA LEU A 54 8.03 -6.01 -4.99
C LEU A 54 8.13 -4.99 -3.85
N VAL A 55 8.68 -5.39 -2.70
CA VAL A 55 8.84 -4.49 -1.55
C VAL A 55 9.76 -3.32 -1.89
N ALA A 56 10.90 -3.57 -2.55
CA ALA A 56 11.80 -2.50 -2.98
C ALA A 56 11.11 -1.47 -3.89
N THR A 57 10.21 -1.93 -4.76
CA THR A 57 9.42 -1.06 -5.64
C THR A 57 8.46 -0.19 -4.82
N GLU A 58 7.73 -0.77 -3.86
CA GLU A 58 6.85 -0.02 -2.97
C GLU A 58 7.60 1.00 -2.11
N VAL A 59 8.78 0.64 -1.62
CA VAL A 59 9.66 1.53 -0.86
C VAL A 59 10.07 2.73 -1.72
N GLY A 60 10.59 2.48 -2.92
CA GLY A 60 11.01 3.54 -3.85
C GLY A 60 9.85 4.46 -4.24
N MET A 61 8.70 3.88 -4.61
CA MET A 61 7.50 4.63 -4.96
C MET A 61 7.02 5.50 -3.80
N ARG A 62 7.00 4.96 -2.58
CA ARG A 62 6.60 5.72 -1.40
C ARG A 62 7.55 6.88 -1.13
N PHE A 63 8.85 6.62 -1.10
CA PHE A 63 9.84 7.64 -0.76
C PHE A 63 9.79 8.81 -1.73
N GLN A 64 9.57 8.53 -3.02
CA GLN A 64 9.33 9.56 -4.03
C GLN A 64 7.99 10.28 -3.83
N ARG A 65 6.89 9.54 -3.64
CA ARG A 65 5.53 10.07 -3.46
C ARG A 65 5.41 10.98 -2.24
N GLU A 66 6.08 10.64 -1.15
CA GLU A 66 6.04 11.35 0.14
C GLU A 66 7.23 12.30 0.35
N ALA A 67 8.14 12.39 -0.62
CA ALA A 67 9.35 13.22 -0.55
C ALA A 67 10.16 13.00 0.73
N LEU A 68 10.34 11.73 1.13
CA LEU A 68 11.06 11.38 2.34
C LEU A 68 12.56 11.73 2.18
N PRO A 69 13.21 12.33 3.20
CA PRO A 69 14.59 12.81 3.10
C PRO A 69 15.63 11.69 3.24
N TYR A 70 15.20 10.43 3.32
CA TYR A 70 16.04 9.27 3.51
C TYR A 70 16.23 8.52 2.20
N ASP A 71 17.33 7.79 2.09
CA ASP A 71 17.57 6.93 0.93
C ASP A 71 16.74 5.62 1.02
N PRO A 72 16.00 5.22 -0.04
CA PRO A 72 15.21 3.99 -0.05
C PRO A 72 16.02 2.72 0.20
N MET A 73 17.25 2.65 -0.34
CA MET A 73 18.13 1.49 -0.15
C MET A 73 18.55 1.35 1.31
N SER A 74 18.81 2.47 1.99
CA SER A 74 19.07 2.51 3.42
C SER A 74 17.89 1.96 4.24
N TRP A 75 16.66 2.04 3.72
CA TRP A 75 15.53 1.37 4.35
C TRP A 75 15.63 -0.16 4.23
N MET A 76 15.87 -0.65 3.02
CA MET A 76 15.96 -2.08 2.68
C MET A 76 17.10 -2.84 3.36
N LEU A 77 18.18 -2.15 3.71
CA LEU A 77 19.39 -2.75 4.27
C LEU A 77 19.52 -2.61 5.79
N ALA A 78 18.74 -1.74 6.43
CA ALA A 78 18.83 -1.57 7.88
C ALA A 78 17.89 -2.54 8.61
N PRO A 79 18.32 -3.17 9.73
CA PRO A 79 17.46 -3.92 10.63
C PRO A 79 16.16 -3.18 11.00
N ARG A 80 15.02 -3.88 10.97
CA ARG A 80 13.72 -3.30 11.35
C ARG A 80 13.01 -4.14 12.40
N ARG A 81 12.34 -3.47 13.32
CA ARG A 81 11.55 -4.12 14.37
C ARG A 81 10.38 -4.92 13.81
N VAL A 82 9.80 -4.47 12.71
CA VAL A 82 8.70 -5.20 12.05
C VAL A 82 9.13 -6.57 11.49
N PHE A 83 10.44 -6.77 11.28
CA PHE A 83 11.05 -8.00 10.80
C PHE A 83 11.89 -8.69 11.88
N ASP A 84 11.54 -8.51 13.16
CA ASP A 84 12.27 -9.05 14.32
C ASP A 84 13.78 -8.69 14.35
N GLY A 85 14.14 -7.53 13.80
CA GLY A 85 15.53 -7.09 13.71
C GLY A 85 16.28 -7.60 12.48
N ALA A 86 15.65 -8.35 11.58
CA ALA A 86 16.22 -8.65 10.27
C ALA A 86 16.15 -7.42 9.34
N ALA A 87 17.04 -7.40 8.35
CA ALA A 87 16.97 -6.41 7.28
C ALA A 87 15.85 -6.80 6.29
N PRO A 88 15.11 -5.82 5.72
CA PRO A 88 14.03 -6.11 4.79
C PRO A 88 14.45 -6.92 3.55
N VAL A 89 15.66 -6.70 3.04
CA VAL A 89 16.19 -7.43 1.87
C VAL A 89 16.27 -8.95 2.11
N ASP A 90 16.52 -9.38 3.35
CA ASP A 90 16.57 -10.78 3.73
C ASP A 90 15.20 -11.29 4.19
N ALA A 91 14.52 -10.53 5.04
CA ALA A 91 13.23 -10.91 5.61
C ALA A 91 12.16 -11.10 4.52
N CYS A 92 12.11 -10.20 3.54
CA CYS A 92 11.10 -10.22 2.48
C CYS A 92 11.26 -11.38 1.48
N LEU A 93 12.25 -12.26 1.67
CA LEU A 93 12.25 -13.56 1.01
C LEU A 93 11.03 -14.41 1.45
N ASP A 94 10.58 -14.25 2.69
CA ASP A 94 9.36 -14.87 3.22
C ASP A 94 8.09 -14.15 2.74
N ARG A 95 6.98 -14.89 2.65
CA ARG A 95 5.69 -14.35 2.20
C ARG A 95 5.15 -13.32 3.17
N ASP A 96 5.18 -13.60 4.47
CA ASP A 96 4.48 -12.80 5.46
C ASP A 96 5.23 -11.49 5.68
N ASP A 97 6.57 -11.54 5.74
CA ASP A 97 7.41 -10.35 5.81
C ASP A 97 7.32 -9.48 4.54
N CYS A 98 7.25 -10.11 3.37
CA CYS A 98 6.94 -9.37 2.14
C CYS A 98 5.60 -8.63 2.24
N MET A 99 4.55 -9.28 2.77
CA MET A 99 3.24 -8.66 2.94
C MET A 99 3.30 -7.49 3.92
N ARG A 100 4.00 -7.65 5.05
CA ARG A 100 4.24 -6.56 6.02
C ARG A 100 4.90 -5.37 5.35
N GLY A 101 5.95 -5.59 4.56
CA GLY A 101 6.64 -4.55 3.80
C GLY A 101 5.71 -3.80 2.85
N VAL A 102 4.92 -4.53 2.05
CA VAL A 102 3.94 -3.93 1.13
C VAL A 102 2.91 -3.08 1.89
N LEU A 103 2.37 -3.57 3.01
CA LEU A 103 1.38 -2.83 3.80
C LEU A 103 1.96 -1.54 4.39
N ILE A 104 3.17 -1.59 4.94
CA ILE A 104 3.84 -0.40 5.52
C ILE A 104 3.97 0.72 4.48
N HIS A 105 4.42 0.39 3.27
CA HIS A 105 4.68 1.39 2.22
C HIS A 105 3.43 1.76 1.41
N GLY A 106 2.52 0.81 1.20
CA GLY A 106 1.23 1.03 0.52
C GLY A 106 0.28 1.90 1.32
N LEU A 107 0.26 1.73 2.65
CA LEU A 107 -0.61 2.50 3.55
C LEU A 107 0.06 3.74 4.16
N GLY A 108 1.34 3.98 3.87
CA GLY A 108 2.08 5.14 4.38
C GLY A 108 2.31 5.11 5.91
N LEU A 109 2.43 3.92 6.50
CA LEU A 109 2.64 3.76 7.96
C LEU A 109 4.05 4.21 8.38
N GLY A 110 4.35 4.26 9.68
CA GLY A 110 5.71 4.58 10.14
C GLY A 110 6.78 3.69 9.47
N LEU A 111 8.01 4.19 9.30
CA LEU A 111 9.08 3.44 8.63
C LEU A 111 9.64 2.28 9.48
N ASP A 112 9.29 2.18 10.76
CA ASP A 112 9.67 1.08 11.64
C ASP A 112 8.54 0.80 12.64
N VAL A 113 7.41 0.33 12.10
CA VAL A 113 6.22 -0.01 12.90
C VAL A 113 6.49 -1.25 13.75
N ASP A 114 5.78 -1.36 14.87
CA ASP A 114 5.80 -2.58 15.66
C ASP A 114 5.14 -3.75 14.91
N ARG A 115 5.76 -4.93 14.97
CA ARG A 115 5.27 -6.13 14.27
C ARG A 115 3.83 -6.47 14.64
N ALA A 116 3.51 -6.45 15.94
CA ALA A 116 2.18 -6.81 16.43
C ALA A 116 1.07 -5.92 15.84
N ALA A 117 1.37 -4.66 15.56
CA ALA A 117 0.41 -3.74 14.95
C ALA A 117 0.11 -4.11 13.50
N ILE A 118 1.11 -4.55 12.73
CA ILE A 118 0.91 -5.00 11.34
C ILE A 118 0.27 -6.39 11.31
N ASP A 119 0.68 -7.29 12.18
CA ASP A 119 0.09 -8.63 12.29
C ASP A 119 -1.41 -8.54 12.62
N THR A 120 -1.81 -7.56 13.44
CA THR A 120 -3.24 -7.28 13.69
C THR A 120 -4.00 -6.92 12.40
N LEU A 121 -3.40 -6.10 11.53
CA LEU A 121 -3.97 -5.74 10.22
C LEU A 121 -4.06 -6.95 9.27
N MET A 122 -3.10 -7.86 9.35
CA MET A 122 -3.09 -9.10 8.57
C MET A 122 -4.08 -10.15 9.12
N SER A 123 -4.34 -10.12 10.43
CA SER A 123 -5.18 -11.11 11.14
C SER A 123 -6.68 -10.81 11.13
N SER A 124 -7.13 -9.68 10.56
CA SER A 124 -8.56 -9.37 10.50
C SER A 124 -9.27 -10.33 9.53
N ASP A 125 -9.83 -11.41 10.09
CA ASP A 125 -10.84 -12.36 9.57
C ASP A 125 -11.35 -12.16 8.12
N ASP A 126 -10.45 -12.29 7.15
CA ASP A 126 -10.76 -12.66 5.78
C ASP A 126 -9.74 -13.72 5.35
N ASP A 127 -9.94 -14.95 5.85
CA ASP A 127 -9.32 -16.21 5.40
C ASP A 127 -9.60 -16.54 3.90
N ASP A 128 -10.02 -15.55 3.10
CA ASP A 128 -10.22 -15.62 1.64
C ASP A 128 -9.19 -14.76 0.86
N PHE A 129 -8.14 -14.23 1.52
CA PHE A 129 -7.01 -13.54 0.86
C PHE A 129 -6.00 -14.51 0.20
N GLU A 130 -6.41 -15.75 -0.07
CA GLU A 130 -5.56 -16.76 -0.71
C GLU A 130 -5.84 -16.91 -2.22
N ASP A 131 -4.75 -16.82 -2.98
CA ASP A 131 -4.54 -17.25 -4.38
C ASP A 131 -5.15 -16.47 -5.56
N HIS A 132 -6.13 -15.57 -5.38
CA HIS A 132 -6.83 -15.00 -6.55
C HIS A 132 -6.49 -13.55 -6.94
N GLU A 133 -6.01 -12.70 -6.04
CA GLU A 133 -5.85 -11.26 -6.35
C GLU A 133 -4.54 -10.93 -7.09
N PHE A 134 -3.45 -11.66 -6.80
CA PHE A 134 -2.16 -11.51 -7.51
C PHE A 134 -2.29 -11.84 -9.01
N ARG A 135 -3.12 -12.83 -9.38
CA ARG A 135 -3.44 -13.13 -10.79
C ARG A 135 -4.18 -11.97 -11.45
N HIS A 136 -5.09 -11.29 -10.76
CA HIS A 136 -5.88 -10.23 -11.38
C HIS A 136 -5.10 -8.94 -11.64
N LEU A 137 -4.12 -8.61 -10.80
CA LEU A 137 -3.35 -7.36 -10.94
C LEU A 137 -2.13 -7.47 -11.86
N TYR A 138 -1.50 -8.65 -11.96
CA TYR A 138 -0.23 -8.81 -12.68
C TYR A 138 -0.24 -9.82 -13.85
N GLU A 139 -1.27 -10.66 -14.01
CA GLU A 139 -1.34 -11.64 -15.12
C GLU A 139 -1.68 -10.97 -16.46
N GLY A 140 -2.19 -9.74 -16.46
CA GLY A 140 -2.46 -8.94 -17.66
C GLY A 140 -1.21 -8.46 -18.41
N GLN A 141 -0.02 -8.58 -17.81
CA GLN A 141 1.21 -7.97 -18.35
C GLN A 141 2.23 -9.00 -18.90
N PHE A 142 2.05 -10.29 -18.62
CA PHE A 142 2.98 -11.36 -19.04
C PHE A 142 2.31 -12.53 -19.79
N GLY A 143 1.00 -12.49 -20.05
CA GLY A 143 0.26 -13.58 -20.69
C GLY A 143 -0.02 -13.34 -22.18
N GLY A 144 0.67 -14.09 -23.04
CA GLY A 144 0.40 -14.15 -24.48
C GLY A 144 -1.04 -14.59 -24.81
N ALA A 145 -1.49 -14.18 -26.00
CA ALA A 145 -2.80 -14.43 -26.58
C ALA A 145 -3.32 -15.87 -26.42
N GLY A 146 -4.55 -16.03 -25.92
CA GLY A 146 -5.22 -17.34 -25.97
C GLY A 146 -6.50 -17.48 -25.13
N ARG A 147 -7.65 -17.13 -25.72
CA ARG A 147 -8.98 -17.77 -25.55
C ARG A 147 -9.43 -18.16 -24.12
N SER A 148 -10.42 -17.45 -23.58
CA SER A 148 -11.85 -17.75 -23.78
C SER A 148 -12.72 -17.15 -22.67
N LYS A 149 -13.69 -16.32 -23.10
CA LYS A 149 -14.91 -16.01 -22.37
C LYS A 149 -15.58 -17.33 -21.96
N ARG A 150 -15.50 -17.68 -20.69
CA ARG A 150 -16.52 -18.52 -20.07
C ARG A 150 -16.82 -17.93 -18.70
N GLU A 151 -18.01 -17.35 -18.63
CA GLU A 151 -18.76 -17.05 -17.43
C GLU A 151 -18.39 -17.99 -16.28
N ARG A 152 -17.69 -17.45 -15.28
CA ARG A 152 -17.70 -18.01 -13.94
C ARG A 152 -18.88 -17.39 -13.19
N THR A 153 -20.07 -17.81 -13.57
CA THR A 153 -21.27 -17.67 -12.73
C THR A 153 -21.13 -18.62 -11.54
N GLY A 154 -21.17 -18.07 -10.32
CA GLY A 154 -21.53 -18.86 -9.13
C GLY A 154 -20.38 -19.39 -8.26
N ARG A 155 -19.58 -18.50 -7.68
CA ARG A 155 -19.14 -18.64 -6.28
C ARG A 155 -19.46 -17.31 -5.59
N GLY A 156 -20.11 -17.36 -4.43
CA GLY A 156 -20.64 -16.17 -3.75
C GLY A 156 -19.52 -15.20 -3.41
N THR A 157 -19.20 -14.29 -4.32
CA THR A 157 -18.26 -13.20 -4.11
C THR A 157 -18.86 -12.32 -3.01
N ARG A 158 -18.18 -12.27 -1.88
CA ARG A 158 -18.52 -11.43 -0.72
C ARG A 158 -18.80 -10.01 -1.21
N LEU A 159 -19.79 -9.36 -0.62
CA LEU A 159 -20.11 -7.98 -0.95
C LEU A 159 -18.91 -7.09 -0.61
N ARG A 160 -18.49 -6.26 -1.56
CA ARG A 160 -17.40 -5.29 -1.39
C ARG A 160 -17.88 -3.91 -1.81
N LEU A 161 -17.36 -2.88 -1.17
CA LEU A 161 -17.54 -1.51 -1.63
C LEU A 161 -16.70 -1.30 -2.89
N TYR A 162 -17.34 -0.74 -3.92
CA TYR A 162 -16.67 -0.26 -5.11
C TYR A 162 -16.87 1.24 -5.24
N THR A 163 -15.85 1.93 -5.71
CA THR A 163 -15.96 3.30 -6.20
C THR A 163 -15.70 3.35 -7.70
N ALA A 164 -16.32 4.30 -8.38
CA ALA A 164 -16.06 4.57 -9.77
C ALA A 164 -16.00 6.08 -10.02
N THR A 165 -15.03 6.51 -10.83
CA THR A 165 -14.93 7.90 -11.29
C THR A 165 -15.01 7.98 -12.80
N ILE A 166 -15.72 8.99 -13.30
CA ILE A 166 -15.86 9.30 -14.72
C ILE A 166 -15.46 10.76 -14.90
N ALA A 167 -14.65 11.04 -15.91
CA ALA A 167 -14.42 12.40 -16.41
C ALA A 167 -14.35 12.33 -17.93
N GLU A 168 -15.35 12.90 -18.60
CA GLU A 168 -15.47 12.88 -20.05
C GLU A 168 -15.96 14.25 -20.53
N THR A 169 -15.46 14.72 -21.66
CA THR A 169 -15.96 15.93 -22.32
C THR A 169 -16.61 15.55 -23.66
N ARG A 170 -17.90 15.85 -23.81
CA ARG A 170 -18.67 15.66 -25.06
C ARG A 170 -19.52 16.88 -25.33
N ASP A 171 -19.62 17.30 -26.58
CA ASP A 171 -20.50 18.40 -27.04
C ASP A 171 -20.38 19.68 -26.18
N ASN A 172 -19.15 20.09 -25.87
CA ASN A 172 -18.82 21.23 -24.98
C ASN A 172 -19.36 21.13 -23.54
N VAL A 173 -19.72 19.92 -23.10
CA VAL A 173 -20.10 19.63 -21.73
C VAL A 173 -19.10 18.64 -21.14
N MET A 174 -18.39 19.07 -20.09
CA MET A 174 -17.57 18.20 -19.27
C MET A 174 -18.45 17.56 -18.20
N THR A 175 -18.56 16.24 -18.23
CA THR A 175 -19.24 15.44 -17.20
C THR A 175 -18.20 14.82 -16.30
N GLN A 176 -18.28 15.14 -15.01
CA GLN A 176 -17.52 14.49 -13.96
C GLN A 176 -18.49 13.78 -13.03
N ALA A 177 -18.22 12.51 -12.73
CA ALA A 177 -19.07 11.74 -11.83
C ALA A 177 -18.24 10.87 -10.89
N PHE A 178 -18.77 10.70 -9.69
CA PHE A 178 -18.32 9.76 -8.69
C PHE A 178 -19.50 8.86 -8.30
N HIS A 179 -19.23 7.56 -8.24
CA HIS A 179 -20.15 6.56 -7.77
C HIS A 179 -19.49 5.74 -6.67
N ALA A 180 -20.22 5.41 -5.61
CA ALA A 180 -19.84 4.39 -4.64
C ALA A 180 -21.02 3.48 -4.37
N SER A 181 -20.86 2.17 -4.51
CA SER A 181 -21.88 1.22 -4.09
C SER A 181 -21.30 -0.15 -3.77
N VAL A 182 -22.09 -0.94 -3.06
CA VAL A 182 -21.70 -2.29 -2.69
C VAL A 182 -22.11 -3.26 -3.81
N ALA A 183 -21.18 -4.10 -4.23
CA ALA A 183 -21.41 -5.08 -5.28
C ALA A 183 -20.59 -6.35 -5.05
N ARG A 184 -20.94 -7.37 -5.82
CA ARG A 184 -20.22 -8.65 -5.85
C ARG A 184 -18.96 -8.61 -6.71
N ASN A 185 -18.97 -7.76 -7.72
CA ASN A 185 -17.89 -7.60 -8.68
C ASN A 185 -18.05 -6.27 -9.42
N SER A 186 -16.99 -5.86 -10.13
CA SER A 186 -16.98 -4.64 -10.94
C SER A 186 -17.96 -4.68 -12.12
N GLY A 187 -18.37 -5.86 -12.60
CA GLY A 187 -19.36 -6.01 -13.67
C GLY A 187 -20.75 -5.51 -13.27
N GLU A 188 -21.18 -5.76 -12.02
CA GLU A 188 -22.42 -5.20 -11.48
C GLU A 188 -22.36 -3.67 -11.40
N ILE A 189 -21.22 -3.10 -11.01
CA ILE A 189 -21.02 -1.65 -10.99
C ILE A 189 -21.09 -1.07 -12.40
N ARG A 190 -20.39 -1.69 -13.36
CA ARG A 190 -20.44 -1.27 -14.76
C ARG A 190 -21.86 -1.32 -15.33
N ALA A 191 -22.64 -2.36 -15.00
CA ALA A 191 -24.05 -2.44 -15.41
C ALA A 191 -24.90 -1.30 -14.81
N ARG A 192 -24.68 -0.95 -13.53
CA ARG A 192 -25.36 0.19 -12.88
C ARG A 192 -24.97 1.52 -13.53
N LEU A 193 -23.68 1.72 -13.80
CA LEU A 193 -23.19 2.91 -14.48
C LEU A 193 -23.75 3.00 -15.90
N ALA A 194 -23.82 1.90 -16.64
CA ALA A 194 -24.37 1.87 -17.99
C ALA A 194 -25.86 2.25 -18.01
N GLY A 195 -26.62 1.78 -17.02
CA GLY A 195 -28.02 2.16 -16.86
C GLY A 195 -28.23 3.64 -16.52
N ARG A 196 -27.24 4.30 -15.90
CA ARG A 196 -27.36 5.69 -15.43
C ARG A 196 -26.73 6.71 -16.37
N PHE A 197 -25.52 6.43 -16.85
CA PHE A 197 -24.69 7.34 -17.65
C PHE A 197 -24.58 6.91 -19.12
N GLY A 198 -25.15 5.76 -19.46
CA GLY A 198 -25.01 5.14 -20.79
C GLY A 198 -23.78 4.23 -20.88
N PRO A 199 -23.78 3.31 -21.86
CA PRO A 199 -22.76 2.27 -21.98
C PRO A 199 -21.35 2.85 -22.20
N ASP A 200 -21.22 3.89 -23.03
CA ASP A 200 -19.92 4.49 -23.35
C ASP A 200 -19.21 5.06 -22.11
N LEU A 201 -19.95 5.83 -21.29
CA LEU A 201 -19.39 6.43 -20.07
C LEU A 201 -19.09 5.36 -19.01
N ALA A 202 -19.86 4.28 -18.97
CA ALA A 202 -19.63 3.17 -18.06
C ALA A 202 -18.39 2.35 -18.42
N ASP A 203 -18.07 2.22 -19.71
CA ASP A 203 -16.85 1.57 -20.18
C ASP A 203 -15.61 2.42 -19.92
N ALA A 204 -15.74 3.76 -19.96
CA ALA A 204 -14.67 4.70 -19.63
C ALA A 204 -14.45 4.91 -18.12
N ALA A 205 -15.33 4.38 -17.27
CA ALA A 205 -15.26 4.56 -15.82
C ALA A 205 -14.05 3.83 -15.22
N ASP A 206 -13.28 4.53 -14.38
CA ASP A 206 -12.25 3.93 -13.53
C ASP A 206 -12.93 3.35 -12.29
N ILE A 207 -13.10 2.02 -12.26
CA ILE A 207 -13.78 1.27 -11.19
C ILE A 207 -12.74 0.61 -10.29
N ARG A 208 -12.84 0.85 -8.98
CA ARG A 208 -11.90 0.36 -7.96
C ARG A 208 -12.65 -0.22 -6.76
N ILE A 209 -11.98 -1.10 -6.01
CA ILE A 209 -12.45 -1.56 -4.70
C ILE A 209 -12.06 -0.52 -3.66
N GLY A 210 -12.95 -0.24 -2.71
CA GLY A 210 -12.75 0.79 -1.68
C GLY A 210 -12.74 2.22 -2.26
N VAL A 211 -12.34 3.19 -1.45
CA VAL A 211 -12.29 4.62 -1.82
C VAL A 211 -10.86 5.16 -1.85
N HIS A 212 -10.43 5.69 -3.00
CA HIS A 212 -9.12 6.33 -3.14
C HIS A 212 -9.23 7.84 -2.91
N THR A 213 -9.13 8.26 -1.65
CA THR A 213 -9.39 9.65 -1.23
C THR A 213 -8.43 10.68 -1.81
N ALA A 214 -7.25 10.28 -2.26
CA ALA A 214 -6.28 11.16 -2.91
C ALA A 214 -6.50 11.31 -4.43
N SER A 215 -7.52 10.65 -5.01
CA SER A 215 -7.80 10.79 -6.45
C SER A 215 -8.33 12.20 -6.75
N PRO A 216 -7.84 12.90 -7.79
CA PRO A 216 -8.23 14.28 -8.09
C PRO A 216 -9.75 14.49 -8.19
N LEU A 217 -10.46 13.56 -8.84
CA LEU A 217 -11.92 13.64 -8.97
C LEU A 217 -12.64 13.40 -7.65
N VAL A 218 -12.09 12.56 -6.77
CA VAL A 218 -12.65 12.32 -5.44
C VAL A 218 -12.48 13.56 -4.56
N VAL A 219 -11.30 14.16 -4.58
CA VAL A 219 -10.99 15.41 -3.87
C VAL A 219 -11.88 16.56 -4.36
N ALA A 220 -12.14 16.63 -5.67
CA ALA A 220 -12.94 17.70 -6.26
C ALA A 220 -14.44 17.54 -6.01
N LEU A 221 -14.98 16.32 -6.10
CA LEU A 221 -16.43 16.09 -6.14
C LEU A 221 -17.02 15.65 -4.79
N VAL A 222 -16.25 14.98 -3.93
CA VAL A 222 -16.82 14.23 -2.81
C VAL A 222 -16.57 14.99 -1.49
N PRO A 223 -17.62 15.50 -0.81
CA PRO A 223 -17.46 16.15 0.48
C PRO A 223 -16.86 15.20 1.53
N GLY A 224 -16.05 15.74 2.46
CA GLY A 224 -15.39 14.93 3.49
C GLY A 224 -16.34 14.07 4.33
N ALA A 225 -17.53 14.58 4.67
CA ALA A 225 -18.54 13.80 5.39
C ALA A 225 -19.05 12.59 4.61
N VAL A 226 -19.13 12.69 3.27
CA VAL A 226 -19.52 11.58 2.40
C VAL A 226 -18.40 10.55 2.32
N ILE A 227 -17.14 10.97 2.31
CA ILE A 227 -15.98 10.05 2.39
C ILE A 227 -16.01 9.24 3.69
N GLU A 228 -16.26 9.87 4.84
CA GLU A 228 -16.34 9.17 6.12
C GLU A 228 -17.51 8.17 6.15
N MET A 229 -18.67 8.53 5.58
CA MET A 229 -19.79 7.61 5.42
C MET A 229 -19.42 6.40 4.53
N ILE A 230 -18.73 6.64 3.41
CA ILE A 230 -18.28 5.58 2.50
C ILE A 230 -17.28 4.66 3.21
N ARG A 231 -16.32 5.21 3.96
CA ARG A 231 -15.35 4.45 4.77
C ARG A 231 -16.03 3.61 5.85
N GLN A 232 -17.07 4.13 6.49
CA GLN A 232 -17.86 3.35 7.44
C GLN A 232 -18.56 2.19 6.72
N MET A 233 -19.16 2.43 5.56
CA MET A 233 -19.81 1.38 4.78
C MET A 233 -18.83 0.31 4.30
N ASP A 234 -17.59 0.68 3.96
CA ASP A 234 -16.54 -0.26 3.56
C ASP A 234 -16.24 -1.29 4.67
N ARG A 235 -16.30 -0.86 5.93
CA ARG A 235 -16.15 -1.75 7.09
C ARG A 235 -17.37 -2.67 7.31
N ASP A 236 -18.56 -2.23 6.90
CA ASP A 236 -19.85 -2.89 7.19
C ASP A 236 -20.49 -3.57 5.96
N CYS A 237 -19.71 -3.85 4.90
CA CYS A 237 -20.17 -4.39 3.61
C CYS A 237 -21.00 -5.69 3.70
N GLY A 238 -20.77 -6.48 4.76
CA GLY A 238 -21.42 -7.79 4.97
C GLY A 238 -22.88 -7.70 5.41
N THR A 239 -23.38 -6.51 5.77
CA THR A 239 -24.74 -6.34 6.29
C THR A 239 -25.79 -6.32 5.17
N VAL A 240 -27.02 -6.72 5.50
CA VAL A 240 -28.14 -6.65 4.53
C VAL A 240 -28.41 -5.20 4.09
N ALA A 241 -28.23 -4.23 4.99
CA ALA A 241 -28.39 -2.81 4.71
C ALA A 241 -27.35 -2.26 3.71
N ALA A 242 -26.15 -2.84 3.68
CA ALA A 242 -25.09 -2.44 2.74
C ALA A 242 -25.49 -2.67 1.26
N ARG A 243 -26.39 -3.62 0.98
CA ARG A 243 -26.81 -3.96 -0.39
C ARG A 243 -27.52 -2.84 -1.13
N THR A 244 -28.16 -1.94 -0.39
CA THR A 244 -28.88 -0.78 -0.95
C THR A 244 -28.05 0.50 -0.91
N PHE A 245 -26.82 0.44 -0.38
CA PHE A 245 -25.95 1.59 -0.32
C PHE A 245 -25.49 1.99 -1.72
N ALA A 246 -25.80 3.22 -2.09
CA ALA A 246 -25.27 3.87 -3.27
C ALA A 246 -25.10 5.38 -2.98
N VAL A 247 -23.97 5.92 -3.42
CA VAL A 247 -23.69 7.35 -3.47
C VAL A 247 -23.38 7.69 -4.92
N ASP A 248 -24.04 8.71 -5.43
CA ASP A 248 -23.80 9.22 -6.76
C ASP A 248 -23.68 10.73 -6.70
N ILE A 249 -22.55 11.24 -7.18
CA ILE A 249 -22.28 12.66 -7.30
C ILE A 249 -21.92 12.93 -8.75
N GLN A 250 -22.57 13.92 -9.34
CA GLN A 250 -22.34 14.32 -10.71
C GLN A 250 -22.24 15.82 -10.79
N GLN A 251 -21.27 16.29 -11.57
CA GLN A 251 -21.12 17.68 -11.95
C GLN A 251 -21.01 17.76 -13.47
N CYS A 252 -21.83 18.62 -14.06
CA CYS A 252 -21.75 18.97 -15.47
C CYS A 252 -21.26 20.42 -15.58
N ILE A 253 -20.21 20.64 -16.36
CA ILE A 253 -19.65 21.97 -16.62
C ILE A 253 -19.83 22.25 -18.11
N GLN A 254 -20.54 23.32 -18.42
CA GLN A 254 -20.70 23.81 -19.78
C GLN A 254 -19.58 24.80 -20.07
N ALA A 255 -18.82 24.54 -21.14
CA ALA A 255 -17.78 25.44 -21.65
C ALA A 255 -18.37 26.51 -22.58
#